data_AF-A0A2R7LSI2-F1
#
_entry.id   AF-A0A2R7LSI2-F1
#
_cell.length_a   1.000
_cell.length_b   1.000
_cell.length_c   1.000
_cell.angle_alpha   90.00
_cell.angle_beta   90.00
_cell.angle_gamma   90.00
#
_symmetry.space_group_name_H-M   'P 1'
#
loop_
_entity.id
_entity.type
_entity.pdbx_description
1 polymer ?
#
loop_
_entity_poly.entity_id
_entity_poly.type
_entity_poly.pdbx_seq_one_letter_code
_entity_poly.pdbx_strand_id
1 'polypeptide(L)' 'MSLSDGQRLALSNLARKQAGEDVDWINIADARALTDLGLAQRDRGGWTITPEGQIALKALTLPGS' A
#
# COMPACT_ATOMS: atom_id res chain seq x y z
N MET A 1 10.20 0.45 12.08
CA MET A 1 10.41 1.25 10.85
C MET A 1 9.06 1.84 10.48
N SER A 2 8.95 3.18 10.43
CA SER A 2 7.74 3.88 10.01
C SER A 2 7.78 4.10 8.49
N LEU A 3 6.70 3.77 7.78
CA LEU A 3 6.56 4.08 6.35
C LEU A 3 6.61 5.60 6.12
N SER A 4 7.19 6.03 5.00
CA SER A 4 7.11 7.43 4.56
C SER A 4 5.68 7.81 4.19
N ASP A 5 5.36 9.12 4.13
CA ASP A 5 4.05 9.58 3.66
C ASP A 5 3.69 9.06 2.26
N GLY A 6 4.67 9.02 1.35
CA GLY A 6 4.49 8.46 0.00
C GLY A 6 4.17 6.97 0.03
N GLN A 7 4.86 6.20 0.86
CA GLN A 7 4.59 4.77 1.05
C GLN A 7 3.23 4.51 1.70
N ARG A 8 2.82 5.32 2.68
CA ARG A 8 1.48 5.24 3.29
C ARG A 8 0.39 5.52 2.28
N LEU A 9 0.55 6.58 1.48
CA LEU A 9 -0.39 6.94 0.41
C LEU A 9 -0.46 5.85 -0.66
N ALA A 10 0.68 5.35 -1.12
CA ALA A 10 0.74 4.25 -2.09
C ALA A 10 0.05 2.99 -1.54
N LEU A 11 0.31 2.63 -0.28
CA LEU A 11 -0.32 1.47 0.37
C LEU A 11 -1.84 1.64 0.49
N SER A 12 -2.32 2.83 0.86
CA SER A 12 -3.74 3.16 0.89
C SER A 12 -4.38 3.06 -0.49
N ASN A 13 -3.74 3.60 -1.53
CA ASN A 13 -4.22 3.51 -2.90
C ASN A 13 -4.23 2.06 -3.39
N LEU A 14 -3.27 1.22 -3.02
CA LEU A 14 -3.30 -0.20 -3.36
C LEU A 14 -4.50 -0.92 -2.73
N ALA A 15 -4.85 -0.59 -1.49
CA ALA A 15 -6.04 -1.13 -0.83
C ALA A 15 -7.34 -0.67 -1.51
N ARG A 16 -7.44 0.62 -1.84
CA ARG A 16 -8.60 1.18 -2.57
C ARG A 16 -8.76 0.56 -3.95
N LYS A 17 -7.66 0.42 -4.70
CA LYS A 17 -7.64 -0.27 -6.00
C LYS A 17 -8.13 -1.72 -5.88
N GLN A 18 -7.73 -2.44 -4.83
CA GLN A 18 -8.21 -3.81 -4.59
C GLN A 18 -9.72 -3.85 -4.26
N ALA A 19 -10.24 -2.84 -3.57
CA ALA A 19 -11.67 -2.70 -3.29
C ALA A 19 -12.51 -2.31 -4.52
N GLY A 20 -11.88 -2.09 -5.68
CA GLY A 20 -12.55 -1.62 -6.89
C GLY A 20 -12.85 -0.11 -6.88
N GLU A 21 -12.24 0.64 -5.96
CA GLU A 21 -12.34 2.10 -5.96
C GLU A 21 -11.37 2.71 -6.97
N ASP A 22 -11.73 3.91 -7.44
CA ASP A 22 -10.86 4.72 -8.27
C ASP A 22 -9.68 5.26 -7.45
N VAL A 23 -8.50 5.25 -8.07
CA VAL A 23 -7.25 5.67 -7.47
C VAL A 23 -6.52 6.60 -8.40
N ASP A 24 -6.20 7.80 -7.91
CA ASP A 24 -5.58 8.83 -8.75
C ASP A 24 -4.24 8.37 -9.33
N TRP A 25 -3.30 8.00 -8.45
CA TRP A 25 -1.98 7.57 -8.87
C TRP A 25 -1.27 6.74 -7.80
N ILE A 26 -0.42 5.83 -8.24
CA ILE A 26 0.48 5.06 -7.38
C ILE A 26 1.90 5.37 -7.82
N ASN A 27 2.69 5.94 -6.91
CA ASN A 27 4.10 6.20 -7.17
C ASN A 27 4.85 4.87 -7.29
N ILE A 28 5.57 4.71 -8.40
CA ILE A 28 6.31 3.48 -8.72
C ILE A 28 7.43 3.21 -7.70
N ALA A 29 8.12 4.25 -7.24
CA ALA A 29 9.20 4.11 -6.27
C ALA A 29 8.67 3.62 -4.91
N ASP A 30 7.55 4.20 -4.46
CA ASP A 30 6.90 3.80 -3.22
C ASP A 30 6.32 2.38 -3.33
N ALA A 31 5.67 2.03 -4.45
CA ALA A 31 5.14 0.69 -4.68
C ALA A 31 6.24 -0.38 -4.74
N ARG A 32 7.40 -0.07 -5.32
CA ARG A 32 8.57 -0.95 -5.27
C ARG A 32 9.09 -1.11 -3.86
N ALA A 33 9.24 -0.03 -3.10
CA ALA A 33 9.67 -0.11 -1.70
C ALA A 33 8.68 -0.93 -0.86
N LEU A 34 7.37 -0.79 -1.06
CA LEU A 34 6.36 -1.63 -0.41
C LEU A 34 6.47 -3.10 -0.83
N THR A 35 6.86 -3.37 -2.08
CA THR A 35 7.11 -4.74 -2.55
C THR A 35 8.34 -5.34 -1.86
N ASP A 36 9.42 -4.57 -1.72
CA ASP A 36 10.63 -5.00 -1.00
C ASP A 36 10.35 -5.25 0.50
N LEU A 37 9.36 -4.55 1.06
CA LEU A 37 8.88 -4.74 2.44
C LEU A 37 7.86 -5.88 2.59
N GLY A 38 7.43 -6.53 1.50
CA GLY A 38 6.40 -7.58 1.51
C GLY A 38 4.97 -7.06 1.74
N LEU A 39 4.75 -5.75 1.70
CA LEU A 39 3.44 -5.10 1.89
C LEU A 39 2.66 -4.95 0.58
N ALA A 40 3.34 -5.09 -0.56
CA ALA A 40 2.75 -5.09 -1.89
C ALA A 40 3.34 -6.22 -2.74
N GLN A 41 2.62 -6.60 -3.79
CA GLN A 41 3.10 -7.51 -4.82
C GLN A 41 2.98 -6.84 -6.18
N ARG A 42 3.92 -7.14 -7.08
CA ARG A 42 3.84 -6.74 -8.49
C ARG A 42 3.35 -7.92 -9.33
N ASP A 43 2.26 -7.70 -10.05
CA ASP A 43 1.64 -8.63 -10.98
C ASP A 43 1.60 -8.07 -12.41
N ARG A 44 1.10 -8.85 -13.37
CA ARG A 44 0.97 -8.42 -14.78
C ARG A 44 0.06 -7.19 -14.97
N GLY A 45 -0.83 -6.92 -14.02
CA GLY A 45 -1.75 -5.77 -14.00
C GLY A 45 -1.31 -4.58 -13.14
N GLY A 46 -0.06 -4.55 -12.69
CA GLY A 46 0.50 -3.49 -11.84
C GLY A 46 0.79 -3.98 -10.42
N TRP A 47 0.44 -3.19 -9.41
CA TRP A 47 0.65 -3.55 -8.01
C TRP A 47 -0.66 -3.87 -7.30
N THR A 48 -0.55 -4.75 -6.32
CA THR A 48 -1.61 -5.29 -5.48
C THR A 48 -1.14 -5.28 -4.02
N ILE A 49 -1.99 -4.90 -3.06
CA ILE A 49 -1.63 -4.95 -1.63
C ILE A 49 -1.65 -6.40 -1.14
N THR A 50 -0.72 -6.77 -0.27
CA THR A 50 -0.68 -8.09 0.39
C THR A 50 -1.52 -8.09 1.67
N PRO A 51 -1.87 -9.27 2.23
CA PRO A 51 -2.50 -9.34 3.55
C PRO A 51 -1.71 -8.60 4.64
N GLU A 52 -0.38 -8.69 4.61
CA GLU A 52 0.53 -7.99 5.52
C GLU A 52 0.46 -6.48 5.32
N GLY A 53 0.37 -6.03 4.07
CA GLY A 53 0.12 -4.64 3.70
C GLY A 53 -1.19 -4.10 4.27
N GLN A 54 -2.27 -4.89 4.22
CA GLN A 54 -3.55 -4.49 4.80
C GLN A 54 -3.50 -4.36 6.33
N ILE A 55 -2.77 -5.25 7.01
CA ILE A 55 -2.54 -5.18 8.46
C ILE A 55 -1.72 -3.93 8.80
N ALA A 56 -0.64 -3.68 8.07
CA ALA A 56 0.19 -2.49 8.23
C ALA A 56 -0.62 -1.21 8.01
N LEU A 57 -1.46 -1.17 6.97
CA LEU A 57 -2.34 -0.03 6.69
C LEU A 57 -3.33 0.20 7.84
N LYS A 58 -3.99 -0.85 8.36
CA LYS A 58 -4.89 -0.73 9.52
C LYS A 58 -4.16 -0.20 10.76
N ALA A 59 -2.94 -0.67 11.01
CA ALA A 59 -2.12 -0.19 12.12
C ALA A 59 -1.71 1.29 11.99
N LEU A 60 -1.67 1.83 10.77
CA LEU A 60 -1.39 3.24 10.49
C LEU A 60 -2.64 4.11 10.58
N THR A 61 -3.81 3.57 10.22
CA THR A 61 -5.09 4.29 10.26
C THR A 61 -5.69 4.35 11.65
N LEU A 62 -5.35 3.41 12.54
CA LEU A 62 -5.73 3.46 13.94
C LEU A 62 -4.82 4.45 14.68
N PRO A 63 -5.30 5.66 15.07
CA PRO A 63 -4.64 6.37 16.16
C PRO A 63 -4.72 5.45 17.39
N GLY A 64 -3.61 5.31 18.11
CA GLY A 64 -3.49 4.38 19.23
C GLY A 64 -4.71 4.41 20.17
N SER A 65 -5.15 3.22 20.57
CA SER A 65 -6.00 3.04 21.76
C SER A 65 -5.30 3.56 23.00
#